data_AF-A0A1X7E455-F1
#
_entry.id   AF-A0A1X7E455-F1
#
_cell.length_a   1.000
_cell.length_b   1.000
_cell.length_c   1.000
_cell.angle_alpha   90.00
_cell.angle_beta   90.00
_cell.angle_gamma   90.00
#
_symmetry.space_group_name_H-M   'P 1'
#
loop_
_entity.id
_entity.type
_entity.pdbx_description
1 polymer ?
#
loop_
_entity_poly.entity_id
_entity_poly.type
_entity_poly.pdbx_seq_one_letter_code
_entity_poly.pdbx_strand_id
1 'polypeptide(L)'
;MNPQFKFHTLPQRAGEVANVFIHGYSAGHDMEDRCALRKCIPSSLHNCINIFAFWPSGHWSQFDTMTSGGVSALARFNVVAGTVAAVADRAVHFNTSRNRATEMGKTLLQQLERYLFQHHPYISRVNLIGHSLGGRVVVSALLDLIKKPTDGNLEIGDVLLMAAATELSGDQAFAIGKRIKGKLYNARSSDDYVLLLNLGESSAGRQKVEHCVDVPMPGFGHTDYWPGLEKVLRASGFQGYRGGIPALNQPQPTIEKPDPVVTDHLLYDLLELTSGRIRDQVVKHVRSSSWASLEIDNSVYPLAKEFQLLGGHCLVNLARGRGLKYVQILLMLAEHYDLVAELHDCAQVIEMEALLISKCFRSSFGEGHVLAARKDIVAQMDAMSEKGYFEQVDALAASLTMTSYFSTPEAPKPEYRKTAPAKASKELTLISASAMSTLADLIPTQRIKAAVTNLKSAVKPGYSALIPAVAILFYARFKLDNEGLL
;
A
#
# COMPACT_ATOMS: atom_id res chain seq x y z
N MET A 1 -11.08 -12.77 10.30
CA MET A 1 -9.69 -12.36 10.62
C MET A 1 -9.76 -11.17 11.56
N ASN A 2 -8.94 -11.13 12.62
CA ASN A 2 -8.90 -9.96 13.50
C ASN A 2 -8.30 -8.77 12.74
N PRO A 3 -8.82 -7.54 12.92
CA PRO A 3 -8.23 -6.34 12.35
C PRO A 3 -6.77 -6.19 12.81
N GLN A 4 -5.82 -6.06 11.87
CA GLN A 4 -4.39 -5.92 12.18
C GLN A 4 -3.81 -4.61 11.64
N PHE A 5 -3.01 -3.96 12.48
CA PHE A 5 -2.15 -2.86 12.07
C PHE A 5 -0.91 -3.40 11.37
N LYS A 6 -0.48 -2.72 10.31
CA LYS A 6 0.87 -2.83 9.79
C LYS A 6 1.68 -1.66 10.32
N PHE A 7 2.53 -1.92 11.30
CA PHE A 7 3.43 -0.92 11.85
C PHE A 7 4.68 -0.77 10.97
N HIS A 8 5.18 0.45 10.86
CA HIS A 8 6.41 0.75 10.15
C HIS A 8 7.19 1.85 10.86
N THR A 9 8.41 1.50 11.28
CA THR A 9 9.34 2.44 11.89
C THR A 9 10.11 3.19 10.81
N LEU A 10 10.19 4.50 10.94
CA LEU A 10 10.97 5.35 10.05
C LEU A 10 12.49 5.26 10.37
N PRO A 11 13.35 5.55 9.39
CA PRO A 11 14.81 5.32 9.48
C PRO A 11 15.55 6.06 10.61
N GLN A 12 14.96 7.11 11.19
CA GLN A 12 15.56 7.81 12.33
C GLN A 12 15.14 7.14 13.64
N ARG A 13 16.11 6.47 14.27
CA ARG A 13 15.90 5.52 15.38
C ARG A 13 16.52 5.96 16.71
N ALA A 14 16.65 7.27 16.95
CA ALA A 14 17.21 7.75 18.21
C ALA A 14 16.10 8.13 19.19
N GLY A 15 16.17 7.64 20.43
CA GLY A 15 15.32 8.08 21.55
C GLY A 15 14.59 6.96 22.29
N GLU A 16 14.13 7.26 23.50
CA GLU A 16 13.37 6.35 24.38
C GLU A 16 11.84 6.52 24.24
N VAL A 17 11.42 7.49 23.41
CA VAL A 17 10.02 7.83 23.15
C VAL A 17 9.70 7.59 21.68
N ALA A 18 8.57 6.94 21.41
CA ALA A 18 8.04 6.80 20.06
C ALA A 18 6.85 7.73 19.78
N ASN A 19 6.85 8.36 18.61
CA ASN A 19 5.67 9.03 18.05
C ASN A 19 4.95 8.06 17.12
N VAL A 20 3.70 7.74 17.41
CA VAL A 20 2.88 6.84 16.59
C VAL A 20 1.88 7.65 15.79
N PHE A 21 1.98 7.57 14.46
CA PHE A 21 1.12 8.26 13.51
C PHE A 21 0.02 7.34 12.98
N ILE A 22 -1.23 7.74 13.16
CA ILE A 22 -2.42 7.01 12.72
C ILE A 22 -3.17 7.87 11.69
N HIS A 23 -3.23 7.36 10.47
CA HIS A 23 -3.82 8.05 9.33
C HIS A 23 -5.35 7.98 9.29
N GLY A 24 -5.95 8.90 8.53
CA GLY A 24 -7.39 9.00 8.29
C GLY A 24 -7.92 8.06 7.20
N TYR A 25 -9.20 8.25 6.90
CA TYR A 25 -9.88 7.63 5.75
C TYR A 25 -9.18 8.04 4.45
N SER A 26 -9.08 7.12 3.48
CA SER A 26 -8.39 7.31 2.21
C SER A 26 -6.88 7.51 2.32
N ALA A 27 -6.36 8.25 3.30
CA ALA A 27 -4.92 8.30 3.56
C ALA A 27 -4.37 6.92 3.93
N GLY A 28 -3.14 6.61 3.51
CA GLY A 28 -2.42 5.37 3.84
C GLY A 28 -3.03 4.07 3.30
N HIS A 29 -4.05 4.15 2.43
CA HIS A 29 -4.80 2.99 1.95
C HIS A 29 -3.97 2.10 1.02
N ASP A 30 -3.11 2.71 0.20
CA ASP A 30 -2.20 2.03 -0.72
C ASP A 30 -0.74 2.48 -0.52
N MET A 31 0.17 1.92 -1.33
CA MET A 31 1.59 2.24 -1.22
C MET A 31 1.94 3.68 -1.64
N GLU A 32 1.20 4.28 -2.58
CA GLU A 32 1.45 5.66 -3.02
C GLU A 32 1.16 6.62 -1.85
N ASP A 33 0.04 6.43 -1.16
CA ASP A 33 -0.33 7.22 0.00
C ASP A 33 0.60 7.01 1.19
N ARG A 34 1.02 5.76 1.45
CA ARG A 34 1.98 5.46 2.52
C ARG A 34 3.31 6.19 2.27
N CYS A 35 3.77 6.25 1.03
CA CYS A 35 4.96 7.01 0.65
C CYS A 35 4.74 8.52 0.83
N ALA A 36 3.58 9.05 0.43
CA ALA A 36 3.26 10.47 0.58
C ALA A 36 3.21 10.90 2.05
N LEU A 37 2.54 10.12 2.92
CA LEU A 37 2.46 10.40 4.36
C LEU A 37 3.83 10.46 5.03
N ARG A 38 4.75 9.58 4.63
CA ARG A 38 6.11 9.55 5.19
C ARG A 38 6.88 10.84 4.91
N LYS A 39 6.71 11.44 3.73
CA LYS A 39 7.36 12.71 3.35
C LYS A 39 6.84 13.90 4.16
N CYS A 40 5.67 13.77 4.80
CA CYS A 40 5.10 14.80 5.65
C CYS A 40 5.70 14.83 7.06
N ILE A 41 6.45 13.81 7.49
CA ILE A 41 7.02 13.77 8.84
C ILE A 41 8.22 14.72 8.91
N PRO A 42 8.18 15.79 9.72
CA PRO A 42 9.26 16.76 9.77
C PRO A 42 10.55 16.13 10.31
N SER A 43 11.68 16.54 9.71
CA SER A 43 13.02 16.18 10.17
C SER A 43 13.25 16.56 11.64
N SER A 44 12.68 17.66 12.12
CA SER A 44 12.80 18.09 13.52
C SER A 44 12.25 17.10 14.58
N LEU A 45 11.61 15.99 14.18
CA LEU A 45 11.26 14.86 15.06
C LEU A 45 12.36 13.78 15.18
N HIS A 46 13.61 14.06 14.78
CA HIS A 46 14.73 13.09 14.75
C HIS A 46 15.13 12.47 16.11
N ASN A 47 14.82 13.11 17.24
CA ASN A 47 15.18 12.60 18.57
C ASN A 47 14.12 11.65 19.15
N CYS A 48 13.17 11.23 18.33
CA CYS A 48 12.15 10.25 18.66
C CYS A 48 12.08 9.18 17.58
N ILE A 49 11.62 7.99 17.97
CA ILE A 49 11.32 6.93 17.03
C ILE A 49 9.96 7.21 16.41
N ASN A 50 9.89 7.38 15.10
CA ASN A 50 8.64 7.70 14.42
C ASN A 50 8.06 6.42 13.79
N ILE A 51 6.82 6.06 14.14
CA ILE A 51 6.16 4.83 13.72
C ILE A 51 4.84 5.18 13.04
N PHE A 52 4.61 4.69 11.83
CA PHE A 52 3.25 4.68 11.26
C PHE A 52 2.52 3.41 11.67
N ALA A 53 1.25 3.56 12.06
CA ALA A 53 0.32 2.46 12.29
C ALA A 53 -0.70 2.41 11.15
N PHE A 54 -0.39 1.67 10.09
CA PHE A 54 -1.29 1.54 8.95
C PHE A 54 -2.43 0.59 9.29
N TRP A 55 -3.66 1.00 8.99
CA TRP A 55 -4.87 0.21 9.21
C TRP A 55 -5.73 0.22 7.94
N PRO A 56 -6.63 -0.76 7.74
CA PRO A 56 -7.46 -0.85 6.54
C PRO A 56 -8.55 0.23 6.55
N SER A 57 -8.15 1.49 6.35
CA SER A 57 -8.99 2.68 6.43
C SER A 57 -10.03 2.76 5.30
N GLY A 58 -9.79 2.07 4.19
CA GLY A 58 -10.61 2.17 2.97
C GLY A 58 -10.32 3.46 2.19
N HIS A 59 -10.85 3.55 0.97
CA HIS A 59 -10.65 4.71 0.09
C HIS A 59 -11.95 5.18 -0.57
N TRP A 60 -12.09 6.49 -0.76
CA TRP A 60 -13.31 7.10 -1.30
C TRP A 60 -13.64 6.67 -2.74
N SER A 61 -12.64 6.28 -3.53
CA SER A 61 -12.83 5.80 -4.91
C SER A 61 -13.05 4.29 -5.04
N GLN A 62 -12.87 3.51 -3.97
CA GLN A 62 -13.04 2.06 -4.02
C GLN A 62 -14.52 1.68 -3.95
N PHE A 63 -15.07 1.12 -5.03
CA PHE A 63 -16.39 0.52 -5.04
C PHE A 63 -16.27 -0.98 -4.79
N ASP A 64 -17.08 -1.52 -3.88
CA ASP A 64 -17.18 -2.97 -3.73
C ASP A 64 -17.69 -3.58 -5.05
N THR A 65 -17.13 -4.73 -5.45
CA THR A 65 -17.36 -5.36 -6.77
C THR A 65 -18.84 -5.69 -7.03
N MET A 66 -19.61 -5.90 -5.96
CA MET A 66 -21.05 -6.17 -6.02
C MET A 66 -21.86 -4.87 -6.21
N THR A 67 -21.41 -3.76 -5.63
CA THR A 67 -22.06 -2.45 -5.73
C THR A 67 -21.65 -1.70 -6.99
N SER A 68 -20.43 -1.88 -7.50
CA SER A 68 -20.02 -1.31 -8.80
C SER A 68 -20.86 -1.87 -9.96
N GLY A 69 -21.24 -3.15 -9.88
CA GLY A 69 -22.19 -3.79 -10.80
C GLY A 69 -23.60 -3.19 -10.71
N GLY A 70 -24.10 -2.93 -9.50
CA GLY A 70 -25.40 -2.30 -9.25
C GLY A 70 -25.46 -0.83 -9.67
N VAL A 71 -24.46 -0.03 -9.32
CA VAL A 71 -24.34 1.39 -9.71
C VAL A 71 -24.23 1.50 -11.23
N SER A 72 -23.40 0.68 -11.86
CA SER A 72 -23.24 0.67 -13.33
C SER A 72 -24.51 0.21 -14.04
N ALA A 73 -25.23 -0.78 -13.50
CA ALA A 73 -26.50 -1.23 -14.06
C ALA A 73 -27.55 -0.11 -13.96
N LEU A 74 -27.71 0.52 -12.80
CA LEU A 74 -28.68 1.61 -12.61
C LEU A 74 -28.34 2.85 -13.43
N ALA A 75 -27.05 3.22 -13.54
CA ALA A 75 -26.62 4.33 -14.39
C ALA A 75 -26.93 4.12 -15.87
N ARG A 76 -26.93 2.86 -16.35
CA ARG A 76 -27.33 2.51 -17.73
C ARG A 76 -28.83 2.71 -17.99
N PHE A 77 -29.67 2.60 -16.96
CA PHE A 77 -31.12 2.81 -17.08
C PHE A 77 -31.52 4.26 -16.77
N ASN A 78 -30.87 4.89 -15.79
CA ASN A 78 -31.14 6.25 -15.38
C ASN A 78 -29.91 6.84 -14.65
N VAL A 79 -29.29 7.86 -15.25
CA VAL A 79 -28.09 8.53 -14.70
C VAL A 79 -28.35 9.07 -13.29
N VAL A 80 -29.53 9.62 -13.02
CA VAL A 80 -29.89 10.14 -11.69
C VAL A 80 -29.96 9.01 -10.67
N ALA A 81 -30.55 7.86 -11.03
CA ALA A 81 -30.58 6.69 -10.16
C ALA A 81 -29.17 6.13 -9.89
N GLY A 82 -28.30 6.12 -10.90
CA GLY A 82 -26.89 5.77 -10.75
C GLY A 82 -26.14 6.69 -9.80
N THR A 83 -26.35 8.00 -9.91
CA THR A 83 -25.75 9.00 -9.00
C THR A 83 -26.25 8.83 -7.57
N VAL A 84 -27.56 8.65 -7.35
CA VAL A 84 -28.13 8.42 -6.02
C VAL A 84 -27.57 7.14 -5.41
N ALA A 85 -27.48 6.05 -6.19
CA ALA A 85 -26.89 4.79 -5.75
C ALA A 85 -25.41 4.94 -5.39
N ALA A 86 -24.63 5.69 -6.17
CA ALA A 86 -23.23 5.98 -5.87
C ALA A 86 -23.11 6.77 -4.54
N VAL A 87 -23.91 7.82 -4.34
CA VAL A 87 -23.89 8.60 -3.09
C VAL A 87 -24.27 7.73 -1.88
N ALA A 88 -25.30 6.90 -2.00
CA ALA A 88 -25.71 5.97 -0.94
C ALA A 88 -24.62 4.95 -0.60
N ASP A 89 -24.00 4.35 -1.62
CA ASP A 89 -22.88 3.42 -1.46
C ASP A 89 -21.67 4.10 -0.78
N ARG A 90 -21.33 5.34 -1.16
CA ARG A 90 -20.27 6.11 -0.48
C ARG A 90 -20.60 6.38 0.99
N ALA A 91 -21.85 6.69 1.33
CA ALA A 91 -22.28 6.92 2.71
C ALA A 91 -22.17 5.63 3.56
N VAL A 92 -22.59 4.48 3.00
CA VAL A 92 -22.45 3.16 3.65
C VAL A 92 -20.98 2.79 3.85
N HIS A 93 -20.14 2.99 2.83
CA HIS A 93 -18.71 2.70 2.88
C HIS A 93 -17.99 3.56 3.95
N PHE A 94 -18.33 4.85 4.03
CA PHE A 94 -17.81 5.74 5.07
C PHE A 94 -18.25 5.29 6.47
N ASN A 95 -19.53 4.96 6.66
CA ASN A 95 -20.02 4.48 7.96
C ASN A 95 -19.38 3.15 8.39
N THR A 96 -19.16 2.24 7.43
CA THR A 96 -18.41 1.00 7.66
C THR A 96 -16.98 1.29 8.10
N SER A 97 -16.33 2.27 7.48
CA SER A 97 -14.98 2.71 7.83
C SER A 97 -14.92 3.35 9.22
N ARG A 98 -15.96 4.10 9.64
CA ARG A 98 -16.10 4.63 11.00
C ARG A 98 -16.16 3.51 12.04
N ASN A 99 -17.03 2.52 11.84
CA ASN A 99 -17.15 1.38 12.75
C ASN A 99 -15.82 0.60 12.83
N ARG A 100 -15.18 0.40 11.68
CA ARG A 100 -13.86 -0.24 11.61
C ARG A 100 -12.80 0.54 12.38
N ALA A 101 -12.76 1.86 12.28
CA ALA A 101 -11.83 2.69 13.06
C ALA A 101 -12.02 2.49 14.57
N THR A 102 -13.25 2.41 15.05
CA THR A 102 -13.55 2.09 16.46
C THR A 102 -13.02 0.70 16.84
N GLU A 103 -13.28 -0.33 16.03
CA GLU A 103 -12.78 -1.68 16.31
C GLU A 103 -11.24 -1.78 16.24
N MET A 104 -10.60 -1.11 15.29
CA MET A 104 -9.14 -1.00 15.23
C MET A 104 -8.59 -0.32 16.49
N GLY A 105 -9.26 0.73 16.99
CA GLY A 105 -8.83 1.42 18.21
C GLY A 105 -8.71 0.49 19.41
N LYS A 106 -9.66 -0.44 19.57
CA LYS A 106 -9.63 -1.42 20.68
C LYS A 106 -8.45 -2.39 20.63
N THR A 107 -7.79 -2.54 19.48
CA THR A 107 -6.63 -3.43 19.33
C THR A 107 -5.30 -2.69 19.22
N LEU A 108 -5.32 -1.36 19.06
CA LEU A 108 -4.13 -0.54 18.80
C LEU A 108 -3.04 -0.76 19.85
N LEU A 109 -3.34 -0.55 21.13
CA LEU A 109 -2.32 -0.57 22.18
C LEU A 109 -1.70 -1.95 22.36
N GLN A 110 -2.51 -3.01 22.31
CA GLN A 110 -2.02 -4.39 22.43
C GLN A 110 -1.10 -4.77 21.25
N GLN A 111 -1.48 -4.40 20.02
CA GLN A 111 -0.66 -4.70 18.85
C GLN A 111 0.61 -3.85 18.80
N LEU A 112 0.52 -2.58 19.22
CA LEU A 112 1.66 -1.68 19.33
C LEU A 112 2.65 -2.17 20.38
N GLU A 113 2.19 -2.57 21.57
CA GLU A 113 3.06 -3.11 22.63
C GLU A 113 3.81 -4.35 22.16
N ARG A 114 3.15 -5.26 21.43
CA ARG A 114 3.83 -6.42 20.81
C ARG A 114 4.87 -5.99 19.77
N TYR A 115 4.55 -5.01 18.94
CA TYR A 115 5.48 -4.48 17.93
C TYR A 115 6.71 -3.84 18.59
N LEU A 116 6.49 -3.00 19.61
CA LEU A 116 7.55 -2.36 20.37
C LEU A 116 8.41 -3.40 21.09
N PHE A 117 7.82 -4.40 21.72
CA PHE A 117 8.58 -5.49 22.36
C PHE A 117 9.51 -6.23 21.38
N GLN A 118 9.05 -6.45 20.14
CA GLN A 118 9.82 -7.17 19.12
C GLN A 118 10.90 -6.32 18.45
N HIS A 119 10.64 -5.03 18.23
CA HIS A 119 11.50 -4.18 17.40
C HIS A 119 12.23 -3.07 18.17
N HIS A 120 11.65 -2.60 19.28
CA HIS A 120 12.14 -1.46 20.07
C HIS A 120 11.92 -1.68 21.57
N PRO A 121 12.53 -2.72 22.17
CA PRO A 121 12.22 -3.15 23.55
C PRO A 121 12.56 -2.12 24.64
N TYR A 122 13.32 -1.07 24.30
CA TYR A 122 13.71 0.02 25.17
C TYR A 122 12.69 1.17 25.20
N ILE A 123 11.66 1.16 24.34
CA ILE A 123 10.61 2.18 24.34
C ILE A 123 9.60 1.87 25.43
N SER A 124 9.53 2.77 26.42
CA SER A 124 8.56 2.70 27.52
C SER A 124 7.42 3.71 27.38
N ARG A 125 7.56 4.73 26.52
CA ARG A 125 6.57 5.78 26.32
C ARG A 125 6.26 6.02 24.85
N VAL A 126 4.98 6.18 24.53
CA VAL A 126 4.50 6.54 23.19
C VAL A 126 3.63 7.79 23.21
N ASN A 127 3.82 8.64 22.22
CA ASN A 127 2.88 9.71 21.88
C ASN A 127 1.99 9.24 20.73
N LEU A 128 0.71 9.62 20.73
CA LEU A 128 -0.26 9.20 19.71
C LEU A 128 -0.71 10.40 18.88
N ILE A 129 -0.57 10.33 17.56
CA ILE A 129 -0.96 11.38 16.62
C ILE A 129 -1.99 10.80 15.65
N GLY A 130 -3.25 11.22 15.77
CA GLY A 130 -4.34 10.70 14.95
C GLY A 130 -4.96 11.79 14.07
N HIS A 131 -5.03 11.55 12.76
CA HIS A 131 -5.74 12.42 11.81
C HIS A 131 -7.10 11.84 11.41
N SER A 132 -8.16 12.66 11.37
CA SER A 132 -9.47 12.22 10.85
C SER A 132 -9.97 10.94 11.55
N LEU A 133 -10.30 9.86 10.81
CA LEU A 133 -10.64 8.55 11.41
C LEU A 133 -9.50 7.94 12.23
N GLY A 134 -8.24 8.27 11.95
CA GLY A 134 -7.12 7.92 12.83
C GLY A 134 -7.24 8.57 14.21
N GLY A 135 -7.83 9.77 14.30
CA GLY A 135 -8.23 10.37 15.57
C GLY A 135 -9.29 9.55 16.31
N ARG A 136 -10.26 8.96 15.58
CA ARG A 136 -11.24 8.02 16.15
C ARG A 136 -10.58 6.75 16.68
N VAL A 137 -9.63 6.18 15.93
CA VAL A 137 -8.83 5.03 16.39
C VAL A 137 -8.16 5.35 17.72
N VAL A 138 -7.50 6.51 17.83
CA VAL A 138 -6.82 6.95 19.05
C VAL A 138 -7.80 7.14 20.21
N VAL A 139 -8.89 7.88 20.01
CA VAL A 139 -9.91 8.09 21.06
C VAL A 139 -10.49 6.76 21.53
N SER A 140 -10.83 5.86 20.60
CA SER A 140 -11.35 4.54 20.94
C SER A 140 -10.34 3.68 21.71
N ALA A 141 -9.05 3.74 21.36
CA ALA A 141 -7.99 3.05 22.09
C ALA A 141 -7.87 3.53 23.54
N LEU A 142 -7.92 4.85 23.75
CA LEU A 142 -7.79 5.46 25.08
C LEU A 142 -9.04 5.20 25.94
N LEU A 143 -10.23 5.22 25.35
CA LEU A 143 -11.47 4.86 26.05
C LEU A 143 -11.51 3.37 26.41
N ASP A 144 -11.00 2.47 25.55
CA ASP A 144 -10.89 1.06 25.90
C ASP A 144 -9.86 0.83 27.01
N LEU A 145 -8.72 1.55 27.01
CA LEU A 145 -7.73 1.51 28.09
C LEU A 145 -8.29 1.94 29.45
N ILE A 146 -9.21 2.92 29.48
CA ILE A 146 -9.88 3.33 30.72
C ILE A 146 -10.82 2.23 31.23
N LYS A 147 -11.57 1.60 30.32
CA LYS A 147 -12.50 0.51 30.67
C LYS A 147 -11.78 -0.77 31.07
N LYS A 148 -10.64 -1.04 30.45
CA LYS A 148 -9.80 -2.22 30.62
C LYS A 148 -8.36 -1.76 30.82
N PRO A 149 -7.99 -1.39 32.05
CA PRO A 149 -6.61 -1.07 32.36
C PRO A 149 -5.73 -2.27 32.00
N THR A 150 -4.69 -2.04 31.22
CA THR A 150 -3.66 -3.04 30.93
C THR A 150 -2.63 -3.04 32.06
N ASP A 151 -2.14 -4.24 32.42
CA ASP A 151 -0.97 -4.40 33.31
C ASP A 151 0.35 -4.01 32.64
N GLY A 152 0.30 -3.65 31.35
CA GLY A 152 1.46 -3.29 30.53
C GLY A 152 2.15 -2.01 31.00
N ASN A 153 3.47 -1.98 30.83
CA ASN A 153 4.34 -0.86 31.22
C ASN A 153 4.32 0.30 30.21
N LEU A 154 3.58 0.19 29.11
CA LEU A 154 3.57 1.21 28.06
C LEU A 154 2.85 2.48 28.51
N GLU A 155 3.63 3.54 28.74
CA GLU A 155 3.10 4.85 29.09
C GLU A 155 2.59 5.59 27.85
N ILE A 156 1.39 6.15 27.93
CA ILE A 156 0.88 7.07 26.91
C ILE A 156 1.27 8.50 27.31
N GLY A 157 2.09 9.15 26.48
CA GLY A 157 2.50 10.55 26.62
C GLY A 157 1.49 11.53 26.01
N ASP A 158 1.97 12.41 25.14
CA ASP A 158 1.13 13.39 24.46
C ASP A 158 0.23 12.72 23.41
N VAL A 159 -0.99 13.25 23.29
CA VAL A 159 -1.97 12.80 22.31
C VAL A 159 -2.39 14.00 21.46
N LEU A 160 -2.14 13.95 20.15
CA LEU A 160 -2.50 15.00 19.21
C LEU A 160 -3.61 14.49 18.26
N LEU A 161 -4.80 15.06 18.42
CA LEU A 161 -5.94 14.82 17.55
C LEU A 161 -5.99 15.91 16.46
N MET A 162 -5.80 15.53 15.21
CA MET A 162 -5.80 16.44 14.05
C MET A 162 -7.06 16.24 13.23
N ALA A 163 -7.94 17.25 13.15
CA ALA A 163 -9.22 17.12 12.44
C ALA A 163 -9.97 15.82 12.78
N ALA A 164 -10.00 15.44 14.07
CA ALA A 164 -10.49 14.12 14.46
C ALA A 164 -11.97 13.91 14.10
N ALA A 165 -12.23 12.85 13.32
CA ALA A 165 -13.54 12.47 12.83
C ALA A 165 -14.26 11.56 13.84
N THR A 166 -14.43 12.07 15.06
CA THR A 166 -15.13 11.41 16.16
C THR A 166 -15.77 12.46 17.05
N GLU A 167 -16.91 12.12 17.63
CA GLU A 167 -17.41 12.84 18.80
C GLU A 167 -16.50 12.54 20.02
N LEU A 168 -16.25 13.57 20.82
CA LEU A 168 -15.50 13.48 22.08
C LEU A 168 -16.10 14.49 23.06
N SER A 169 -16.69 14.00 24.15
CA SER A 169 -17.26 14.86 25.18
C SER A 169 -16.18 15.37 26.15
N GLY A 170 -16.50 16.45 26.90
CA GLY A 170 -15.64 16.96 27.96
C GLY A 170 -15.31 15.91 29.03
N ASP A 171 -16.31 15.14 29.47
CA ASP A 171 -16.11 14.06 30.46
C ASP A 171 -15.17 12.96 29.95
N GLN A 172 -15.31 12.59 28.68
CA GLN A 172 -14.41 11.62 28.05
C GLN A 172 -12.99 12.17 27.93
N ALA A 173 -12.84 13.41 27.47
CA ALA A 173 -11.54 14.08 27.38
C ALA A 173 -10.87 14.19 28.76
N PHE A 174 -11.64 14.52 29.80
CA PHE A 174 -11.17 14.57 31.18
C PHE A 174 -10.70 13.20 31.69
N ALA A 175 -11.47 12.15 31.44
CA ALA A 175 -11.11 10.79 31.81
C ALA A 175 -9.83 10.31 31.10
N ILE A 176 -9.68 10.64 29.80
CA ILE A 176 -8.46 10.39 29.02
C ILE A 176 -7.27 11.16 29.63
N GLY A 177 -7.45 12.44 29.92
CA GLY A 177 -6.42 13.29 30.51
C GLY A 177 -5.87 12.75 31.83
N LYS A 178 -6.69 12.08 32.64
CA LYS A 178 -6.25 11.42 33.88
C LYS A 178 -5.41 10.16 33.66
N ARG A 179 -5.56 9.50 32.51
CA ARG A 179 -4.90 8.21 32.22
C ARG A 179 -3.53 8.38 31.54
N ILE A 180 -3.36 9.45 30.77
CA ILE A 180 -2.12 9.76 30.06
C ILE A 180 -1.11 10.51 30.95
N LYS A 181 0.17 10.45 30.59
CA LYS A 181 1.30 11.16 31.22
C LYS A 181 1.75 12.39 30.40
N GLY A 182 0.89 12.86 29.51
CA GLY A 182 1.09 14.05 28.68
C GLY A 182 -0.18 14.90 28.59
N LYS A 183 -0.32 15.63 27.49
CA LYS A 183 -1.49 16.48 27.20
C LYS A 183 -2.32 15.90 26.06
N LEU A 184 -3.63 16.11 26.13
CA LEU A 184 -4.58 15.82 25.05
C LEU A 184 -4.82 17.10 24.25
N TYR A 185 -4.29 17.16 23.03
CA TYR A 185 -4.41 18.29 22.11
C TYR A 185 -5.50 18.05 21.08
N ASN A 186 -6.32 19.06 20.83
CA ASN A 186 -7.30 19.07 19.75
C ASN A 186 -6.94 20.14 18.71
N ALA A 187 -6.27 19.72 17.63
CA ALA A 187 -6.00 20.54 16.47
C ALA A 187 -7.21 20.57 15.54
N ARG A 188 -7.94 21.68 15.57
CA ARG A 188 -9.27 21.83 14.97
C ARG A 188 -9.37 23.02 14.02
N SER A 189 -10.22 22.89 13.01
CA SER A 189 -10.53 23.95 12.06
C SER A 189 -12.03 23.98 11.76
N SER A 190 -12.62 25.18 11.80
CA SER A 190 -14.00 25.40 11.32
C SER A 190 -14.13 25.28 9.81
N ASP A 191 -13.01 25.49 9.09
CA ASP A 191 -12.90 25.50 7.63
C ASP A 191 -12.75 24.07 7.05
N ASP A 192 -12.68 23.06 7.92
CA ASP A 192 -12.75 21.66 7.53
C ASP A 192 -14.20 21.25 7.22
N TYR A 193 -14.58 21.42 5.96
CA TYR A 193 -15.91 21.05 5.46
C TYR A 193 -16.08 19.54 5.26
N VAL A 194 -15.01 18.75 5.17
CA VAL A 194 -15.13 17.29 5.00
C VAL A 194 -15.73 16.68 6.26
N LEU A 195 -15.39 17.20 7.44
CA LEU A 195 -15.95 16.73 8.70
C LEU A 195 -17.44 17.04 8.89
N LEU A 196 -18.06 17.90 8.06
CA LEU A 196 -19.52 18.03 7.99
C LEU A 196 -20.20 16.79 7.38
N LEU A 197 -19.45 16.03 6.58
CA LEU A 197 -19.93 14.78 5.98
C LEU A 197 -19.97 13.63 7.00
N ASN A 198 -19.46 13.84 8.23
CA ASN A 198 -19.59 12.90 9.33
C ASN A 198 -21.02 12.94 9.91
N LEU A 199 -21.99 12.47 9.12
CA LEU A 199 -23.41 12.51 9.45
C LEU A 199 -23.69 11.89 10.82
N GLY A 200 -24.41 12.63 11.66
CA GLY A 200 -24.87 12.19 12.99
C GLY A 200 -23.89 12.39 14.14
N GLU A 201 -22.72 13.01 13.93
CA GLU A 201 -21.78 13.33 15.01
C GLU A 201 -21.21 14.75 14.89
N SER A 202 -21.08 15.42 16.04
CA SER A 202 -20.33 16.68 16.12
C SER A 202 -18.84 16.38 16.27
N SER A 203 -18.12 16.37 15.15
CA SER A 203 -16.71 15.97 15.11
C SER A 203 -15.81 16.91 15.92
N ALA A 204 -15.01 16.34 16.83
CA ALA A 204 -14.03 17.06 17.65
C ALA A 204 -13.07 17.93 16.80
N GLY A 205 -12.75 17.49 15.58
CA GLY A 205 -11.91 18.24 14.64
C GLY A 205 -12.47 19.58 14.15
N ARG A 206 -13.76 19.89 14.37
CA ARG A 206 -14.38 21.17 13.98
C ARG A 206 -14.74 22.07 15.15
N GLN A 207 -14.64 21.59 16.38
CA GLN A 207 -15.14 22.30 17.55
C GLN A 207 -14.21 22.18 18.74
N LYS A 208 -14.29 23.14 19.66
CA LYS A 208 -13.54 23.07 20.91
C LYS A 208 -14.10 21.93 21.75
N VAL A 209 -13.21 21.16 22.37
CA VAL A 209 -13.56 20.10 23.33
C VAL A 209 -13.03 20.52 24.69
N GLU A 210 -13.90 20.50 25.71
CA GLU A 210 -13.49 20.81 27.07
C GLU A 210 -12.43 19.83 27.57
N HIS A 211 -11.54 20.28 28.46
CA HIS A 211 -10.40 19.52 28.99
C HIS A 211 -9.35 19.07 27.97
N CYS A 212 -9.50 19.40 26.68
CA CYS A 212 -8.43 19.35 25.70
C CYS A 212 -7.66 20.68 25.66
N VAL A 213 -6.38 20.62 25.31
CA VAL A 213 -5.63 21.79 24.87
C VAL A 213 -6.11 22.14 23.47
N ASP A 214 -6.77 23.28 23.33
CA ASP A 214 -7.32 23.76 22.06
C ASP A 214 -6.22 24.31 21.16
N VAL A 215 -6.11 23.78 19.94
CA VAL A 215 -5.13 24.20 18.93
C VAL A 215 -5.89 24.64 17.67
N PRO A 216 -6.29 25.91 17.56
CA PRO A 216 -7.03 26.40 16.40
C PRO A 216 -6.14 26.48 15.16
N MET A 217 -6.60 25.91 14.05
CA MET A 217 -5.91 25.87 12.76
C MET A 217 -6.73 26.64 11.69
N PRO A 218 -6.80 27.99 11.76
CA PRO A 218 -7.58 28.76 10.78
C PRO A 218 -7.04 28.57 9.36
N GLY A 219 -7.96 28.42 8.41
CA GLY A 219 -7.66 28.18 7.00
C GLY A 219 -7.25 26.74 6.66
N PHE A 220 -7.17 25.83 7.63
CA PHE A 220 -6.88 24.42 7.34
C PHE A 220 -8.15 23.70 6.89
N GLY A 221 -8.11 23.13 5.68
CA GLY A 221 -9.01 22.09 5.23
C GLY A 221 -8.58 20.69 5.73
N HIS A 222 -9.38 19.68 5.41
CA HIS A 222 -9.19 18.32 5.94
C HIS A 222 -7.84 17.68 5.56
N THR A 223 -7.39 17.94 4.33
CA THR A 223 -6.18 17.34 3.75
C THR A 223 -4.91 18.10 4.13
N ASP A 224 -5.02 19.29 4.71
CA ASP A 224 -3.87 20.18 4.93
C ASP A 224 -3.04 19.78 6.15
N TYR A 225 -3.58 18.94 7.04
CA TYR A 225 -2.92 18.55 8.28
C TYR A 225 -1.64 17.73 8.07
N TRP A 226 -1.59 16.86 7.05
CA TRP A 226 -0.37 16.10 6.75
C TRP A 226 0.71 16.99 6.13
N PRO A 227 0.48 17.69 5.00
CA PRO A 227 1.48 18.63 4.46
C PRO A 227 1.86 19.74 5.44
N GLY A 228 0.92 20.18 6.28
CA GLY A 228 1.09 21.21 7.30
C GLY A 228 1.46 20.68 8.69
N LEU A 229 1.90 19.43 8.82
CA LEU A 229 2.12 18.77 10.13
C LEU A 229 3.09 19.57 11.01
N GLU A 230 4.15 20.14 10.45
CA GLU A 230 5.07 21.00 11.21
C GLU A 230 4.36 22.19 11.87
N LYS A 231 3.44 22.85 11.14
CA LYS A 231 2.67 23.98 11.66
C LYS A 231 1.77 23.55 12.82
N VAL A 232 1.18 22.36 12.74
CA VAL A 232 0.34 21.79 13.82
C VAL A 232 1.18 21.45 15.06
N LEU A 233 2.34 20.80 14.88
CA LEU A 233 3.25 20.45 15.98
C LEU A 233 3.78 21.70 16.69
N ARG A 234 4.12 22.73 15.93
CA ARG A 234 4.56 24.02 16.47
C ARG A 234 3.44 24.73 17.24
N ALA A 235 2.22 24.79 16.67
CA ALA A 235 1.08 25.44 17.31
C ALA A 235 0.63 24.74 18.60
N SER A 236 0.76 23.41 18.65
CA SER A 236 0.45 22.62 19.85
C SER A 236 1.57 22.65 20.90
N GLY A 237 2.81 22.99 20.51
CA GLY A 237 3.98 22.82 21.39
C GLY A 237 4.19 21.36 21.78
N PHE A 238 3.95 20.45 20.84
CA PHE A 238 3.98 18.99 21.05
C PHE A 238 5.34 18.52 21.58
N GLN A 239 5.35 17.70 22.63
CA GLN A 239 6.60 17.20 23.19
C GLN A 239 7.36 16.32 22.18
N GLY A 240 8.67 16.50 22.12
CA GLY A 240 9.53 15.83 21.13
C GLY A 240 9.77 16.67 19.87
N TYR A 241 8.94 17.66 19.58
CA TYR A 241 9.25 18.67 18.57
C TYR A 241 10.12 19.77 19.20
N ARG A 242 11.44 19.67 19.04
CA ARG A 242 12.33 20.80 19.31
C ARG A 242 12.26 21.70 18.09
N GLY A 243 11.59 22.85 18.24
CA GLY A 243 11.49 23.84 17.18
C GLY A 243 12.86 24.11 16.58
N GLY A 244 13.10 23.55 15.40
CA GLY A 244 14.21 23.95 14.57
C GLY A 244 13.95 25.38 14.10
N ILE A 245 15.03 26.08 13.74
CA ILE A 245 14.92 27.17 12.76
C ILE A 245 13.99 26.63 11.67
N PRO A 246 12.92 27.36 11.29
CA PRO A 246 12.08 26.92 10.19
C PRO A 246 13.02 26.46 9.07
N ALA A 247 12.70 25.38 8.36
CA ALA A 247 13.14 25.34 6.97
C ALA A 247 12.54 26.63 6.39
N LEU A 248 13.33 27.71 6.39
CA LEU A 248 12.87 29.08 6.30
C LEU A 248 12.40 29.27 4.89
N ASN A 249 11.15 28.90 4.60
CA ASN A 249 10.60 28.81 3.26
C ASN A 249 11.74 28.64 2.28
N GLN A 250 12.56 27.57 2.40
CA GLN A 250 13.48 27.35 1.30
C GLN A 250 12.50 27.23 0.16
N PRO A 251 12.53 28.14 -0.83
CA PRO A 251 11.76 27.89 -2.02
C PRO A 251 12.37 26.58 -2.48
N GLN A 252 11.71 25.46 -2.17
CA GLN A 252 11.82 24.28 -3.01
C GLN A 252 11.53 24.90 -4.36
N PRO A 253 12.52 24.97 -5.26
CA PRO A 253 12.31 25.64 -6.52
C PRO A 253 11.04 25.03 -7.07
N THR A 254 9.97 25.83 -7.12
CA THR A 254 8.71 25.38 -7.65
C THR A 254 8.99 25.29 -9.13
N ILE A 255 9.57 24.17 -9.56
CA ILE A 255 9.70 23.87 -10.96
C ILE A 255 8.26 23.81 -11.40
N GLU A 256 7.79 24.83 -12.12
CA GLU A 256 6.37 25.00 -12.46
C GLU A 256 5.78 23.76 -13.16
N LYS A 257 6.66 22.92 -13.73
CA LYS A 257 6.37 21.57 -14.22
C LYS A 257 7.58 20.66 -13.96
N PRO A 258 7.66 19.97 -12.82
CA PRO A 258 8.79 19.08 -12.58
C PRO A 258 8.67 17.87 -13.51
N ASP A 259 9.81 17.41 -14.02
CA ASP A 259 9.84 16.28 -14.95
C ASP A 259 9.29 15.02 -14.27
N PRO A 260 8.21 14.40 -14.80
CA PRO A 260 7.61 13.22 -14.19
C PRO A 260 8.55 12.01 -14.13
N VAL A 261 9.57 11.96 -14.99
CA VAL A 261 10.58 10.90 -14.99
C VAL A 261 11.51 11.05 -13.80
N VAL A 262 12.04 12.25 -13.59
CA VAL A 262 13.04 12.55 -12.54
C VAL A 262 12.40 12.61 -11.15
N THR A 263 11.13 13.03 -11.05
CA THR A 263 10.42 13.10 -9.77
C THR A 263 10.00 11.75 -9.19
N ASP A 264 10.15 10.67 -9.96
CA ASP A 264 9.90 9.32 -9.48
C ASP A 264 11.14 8.74 -8.80
N HIS A 265 11.46 9.30 -7.63
CA HIS A 265 12.61 8.94 -6.81
C HIS A 265 12.73 7.43 -6.51
N LEU A 266 11.60 6.70 -6.51
CA LEU A 266 11.61 5.26 -6.27
C LEU A 266 12.25 4.48 -7.42
N LEU A 267 12.26 5.04 -8.64
CA LEU A 267 12.85 4.44 -9.82
C LEU A 267 14.08 5.20 -10.31
N TYR A 268 14.00 6.51 -10.45
CA TYR A 268 15.08 7.32 -11.02
C TYR A 268 16.34 7.26 -10.14
N ASP A 269 16.21 7.61 -8.86
CA ASP A 269 17.33 7.62 -7.91
C ASP A 269 17.86 6.19 -7.70
N LEU A 270 16.99 5.16 -7.75
CA LEU A 270 17.41 3.75 -7.69
C LEU A 270 18.28 3.38 -8.89
N LEU A 271 17.88 3.77 -10.09
CA LEU A 271 18.66 3.54 -11.30
C LEU A 271 19.95 4.35 -11.30
N GLU A 272 19.94 5.56 -10.76
CA GLU A 272 21.14 6.40 -10.63
C GLU A 272 22.17 5.78 -9.68
N LEU A 273 21.73 5.32 -8.51
CA LEU A 273 22.58 4.75 -7.46
C LEU A 273 23.04 3.31 -7.75
N THR A 274 22.34 2.58 -8.62
CA THR A 274 22.70 1.18 -8.93
C THR A 274 23.82 1.08 -9.96
N SER A 275 24.56 -0.04 -9.92
CA SER A 275 25.69 -0.27 -10.82
C SER A 275 25.23 -0.43 -12.28
N GLY A 276 26.11 -0.07 -13.23
CA GLY A 276 25.85 -0.24 -14.66
C GLY A 276 25.48 -1.68 -15.05
N ARG A 277 26.08 -2.69 -14.39
CA ARG A 277 25.75 -4.11 -14.62
C ARG A 277 24.30 -4.46 -14.26
N ILE A 278 23.77 -3.90 -13.18
CA ILE A 278 22.37 -4.10 -12.76
C ILE A 278 21.45 -3.35 -13.71
N ARG A 279 21.80 -2.10 -14.08
CA ARG A 279 21.06 -1.34 -15.10
C ARG A 279 20.98 -2.10 -16.42
N ASP A 280 22.07 -2.74 -16.86
CA ASP A 280 22.08 -3.54 -18.08
C ASP A 280 21.06 -4.70 -18.05
N GLN A 281 20.85 -5.32 -16.87
CA GLN A 281 19.80 -6.34 -16.71
C GLN A 281 18.39 -5.73 -16.79
N VAL A 282 18.18 -4.54 -16.24
CA VAL A 282 16.90 -3.82 -16.39
C VAL A 282 16.66 -3.51 -17.88
N VAL A 283 17.66 -2.95 -18.57
CA VAL A 283 17.61 -2.65 -20.01
C VAL A 283 17.29 -3.91 -20.82
N LYS A 284 17.95 -5.03 -20.52
CA LYS A 284 17.72 -6.33 -21.18
C LYS A 284 16.25 -6.75 -21.13
N HIS A 285 15.60 -6.67 -19.98
CA HIS A 285 14.20 -7.08 -19.84
C HIS A 285 13.21 -6.03 -20.36
N VAL A 286 13.47 -4.74 -20.19
CA VAL A 286 12.63 -3.67 -20.76
C VAL A 286 12.60 -3.77 -22.29
N ARG A 287 13.75 -4.03 -22.92
CA ARG A 287 13.88 -4.20 -24.38
C ARG A 287 13.16 -5.43 -24.93
N SER A 288 12.80 -6.41 -24.10
CA SER A 288 12.04 -7.57 -24.59
C SER A 288 10.57 -7.24 -24.85
N SER A 289 10.09 -6.05 -24.45
CA SER A 289 8.74 -5.60 -24.79
C SER A 289 8.68 -5.07 -26.22
N SER A 290 7.64 -5.47 -26.95
CA SER A 290 7.33 -4.88 -28.26
C SER A 290 6.86 -3.42 -28.20
N TRP A 291 6.66 -2.87 -26.99
CA TRP A 291 6.22 -1.50 -26.75
C TRP A 291 7.35 -0.56 -26.32
N ALA A 292 8.55 -1.07 -26.08
CA ALA A 292 9.72 -0.24 -25.78
C ALA A 292 10.22 0.41 -27.07
N SER A 293 10.52 1.71 -27.04
CA SER A 293 11.07 2.39 -28.21
C SER A 293 12.55 2.02 -28.46
N LEU A 294 12.93 1.98 -29.74
CA LEU A 294 14.22 1.51 -30.22
C LEU A 294 15.35 2.48 -29.81
N GLU A 295 16.42 1.90 -29.24
CA GLU A 295 17.63 2.52 -28.66
C GLU A 295 17.50 3.10 -27.25
N ILE A 296 17.17 2.24 -26.28
CA ILE A 296 17.43 2.51 -24.86
C ILE A 296 18.95 2.52 -24.63
N ASP A 297 19.60 3.67 -24.55
CA ASP A 297 20.97 3.76 -24.01
C ASP A 297 20.98 3.40 -22.51
N ASN A 298 22.11 2.94 -21.94
CA ASN A 298 22.27 2.67 -20.50
C ASN A 298 22.29 3.98 -19.65
N SER A 299 21.83 5.08 -20.22
CA SER A 299 21.62 6.33 -19.52
C SER A 299 20.33 6.25 -18.69
N VAL A 300 20.38 6.81 -17.49
CA VAL A 300 19.34 6.67 -16.47
C VAL A 300 17.99 7.22 -16.94
N TYR A 301 18.00 8.39 -17.59
CA TYR A 301 16.77 9.10 -17.95
C TYR A 301 15.94 8.39 -19.02
N PRO A 302 16.48 8.00 -20.20
CA PRO A 302 15.73 7.22 -21.19
C PRO A 302 15.22 5.89 -20.64
N LEU A 303 16.03 5.19 -19.83
CA LEU A 303 15.62 3.93 -19.20
C LEU A 303 14.43 4.13 -18.25
N ALA A 304 14.49 5.12 -17.37
CA ALA A 304 13.40 5.43 -16.45
C ALA A 304 12.12 5.82 -17.21
N LYS A 305 12.25 6.68 -18.22
CA LYS A 305 11.13 7.11 -19.05
C LYS A 305 10.45 5.94 -19.76
N GLU A 306 11.23 5.07 -20.40
CA GLU A 306 10.69 3.89 -21.10
C GLU A 306 10.04 2.91 -20.11
N PHE A 307 10.66 2.67 -18.95
CA PHE A 307 10.05 1.85 -17.90
C PHE A 307 8.68 2.40 -17.47
N GLN A 308 8.59 3.72 -17.25
CA GLN A 308 7.33 4.39 -16.90
C GLN A 308 6.28 4.28 -18.02
N LEU A 309 6.69 4.37 -19.28
CA LEU A 309 5.81 4.28 -20.45
C LEU A 309 5.29 2.86 -20.70
N LEU A 310 6.08 1.83 -20.40
CA LEU A 310 5.63 0.44 -20.41
C LEU A 310 4.54 0.19 -19.36
N GLY A 311 4.60 0.92 -18.25
CA GLY A 311 3.59 0.93 -17.22
C GLY A 311 2.27 1.53 -17.70
N GLY A 312 1.21 0.72 -17.80
CA GLY A 312 -0.12 1.18 -18.21
C GLY A 312 -0.46 0.88 -19.67
N HIS A 313 -1.55 1.46 -20.17
CA HIS A 313 -1.95 1.30 -21.57
C HIS A 313 -1.36 2.45 -22.40
N CYS A 314 -0.75 2.17 -23.54
CA CYS A 314 -0.09 3.17 -24.39
C CYS A 314 -1.00 4.39 -24.71
N LEU A 315 -2.26 4.15 -25.08
CA LEU A 315 -3.27 5.21 -25.31
C LEU A 315 -3.57 6.05 -24.06
N VAL A 316 -3.56 5.44 -22.88
CA VAL A 316 -3.81 6.13 -21.62
C VAL A 316 -2.59 6.97 -21.23
N ASN A 317 -1.37 6.47 -21.47
CA ASN A 317 -0.13 7.23 -21.24
C ASN A 317 0.01 8.39 -22.23
N LEU A 318 -0.41 8.19 -23.48
CA LEU A 318 -0.48 9.24 -24.50
C LEU A 318 -1.46 10.35 -24.07
N ALA A 319 -2.67 9.99 -23.62
CA ALA A 319 -3.66 10.95 -23.11
C ALA A 319 -3.18 11.68 -21.85
N ARG A 320 -2.40 11.00 -21.00
CA ARG A 320 -1.83 11.57 -19.76
C ARG A 320 -0.56 12.39 -20.02
N GLY A 321 0.01 12.32 -21.23
CA GLY A 321 1.25 12.99 -21.62
C GLY A 321 2.50 12.47 -20.90
N ARG A 322 2.40 11.38 -20.13
CA ARG A 322 3.48 10.77 -19.34
C ARG A 322 3.18 9.32 -18.98
N GLY A 323 4.23 8.56 -18.64
CA GLY A 323 4.13 7.21 -18.09
C GLY A 323 3.61 7.18 -16.64
N LEU A 324 3.43 5.97 -16.11
CA LEU A 324 3.06 5.76 -14.71
C LEU A 324 4.30 5.84 -13.81
N LYS A 325 4.13 6.37 -12.59
CA LYS A 325 5.19 6.26 -11.56
C LYS A 325 5.40 4.81 -11.18
N TYR A 326 6.58 4.48 -10.68
CA TYR A 326 6.96 3.13 -10.29
C TYR A 326 5.98 2.47 -9.31
N VAL A 327 5.58 3.20 -8.26
CA VAL A 327 4.59 2.69 -7.30
C VAL A 327 3.24 2.38 -7.96
N GLN A 328 2.83 3.17 -8.95
CA GLN A 328 1.59 2.96 -9.70
C GLN A 328 1.70 1.75 -10.62
N ILE A 329 2.89 1.49 -11.18
CA ILE A 329 3.18 0.27 -11.95
C ILE A 329 3.07 -0.95 -11.04
N LEU A 330 3.67 -0.91 -9.85
CA LEU A 330 3.55 -2.00 -8.88
C LEU A 330 2.09 -2.23 -8.48
N LEU A 331 1.30 -1.17 -8.25
CA LEU A 331 -0.12 -1.29 -7.88
C LEU A 331 -0.94 -1.92 -9.02
N MET A 332 -0.70 -1.48 -10.25
CA MET A 332 -1.30 -2.08 -11.44
C MET A 332 -0.94 -3.57 -11.59
N LEU A 333 0.32 -3.94 -11.35
CA LEU A 333 0.75 -5.34 -11.39
C LEU A 333 0.11 -6.15 -10.25
N ALA A 334 0.06 -5.60 -9.03
CA ALA A 334 -0.59 -6.25 -7.90
C ALA A 334 -2.09 -6.49 -8.17
N GLU A 335 -2.80 -5.54 -8.77
CA GLU A 335 -4.19 -5.70 -9.20
C GLU A 335 -4.32 -6.80 -10.26
N HIS A 336 -3.41 -6.85 -11.22
CA HIS A 336 -3.40 -7.89 -12.26
C HIS A 336 -3.25 -9.30 -11.67
N TYR A 337 -2.40 -9.46 -10.64
CA TYR A 337 -2.15 -10.73 -9.95
C TYR A 337 -3.08 -11.02 -8.77
N ASP A 338 -4.13 -10.22 -8.58
CA ASP A 338 -5.12 -10.38 -7.51
C ASP A 338 -4.50 -10.33 -6.10
N LEU A 339 -3.55 -9.41 -5.90
CA LEU A 339 -2.78 -9.23 -4.66
C LEU A 339 -3.27 -8.05 -3.79
N VAL A 340 -4.37 -7.41 -4.19
CA VAL A 340 -4.86 -6.15 -3.59
C VAL A 340 -5.16 -6.32 -2.09
N ALA A 341 -5.65 -7.49 -1.68
CA ALA A 341 -5.95 -7.77 -0.27
C ALA A 341 -4.67 -7.86 0.59
N GLU A 342 -3.60 -8.42 0.03
CA GLU A 342 -2.31 -8.61 0.68
C GLU A 342 -1.43 -7.35 0.71
N LEU A 343 -1.78 -6.32 -0.07
CA LEU A 343 -1.08 -5.04 -0.05
C LEU A 343 -1.14 -4.34 1.31
N HIS A 344 -2.17 -4.61 2.10
CA HIS A 344 -2.25 -4.06 3.46
C HIS A 344 -1.03 -4.43 4.31
N ASP A 345 -0.48 -5.63 4.11
CA ASP A 345 0.68 -6.15 4.83
C ASP A 345 2.02 -5.53 4.36
N CYS A 346 2.00 -4.61 3.39
CA CYS A 346 3.17 -3.95 2.82
C CYS A 346 3.20 -2.46 3.22
N ALA A 347 4.07 -2.08 4.15
CA ALA A 347 4.34 -0.69 4.50
C ALA A 347 5.42 -0.03 3.62
N GLN A 348 6.28 -0.83 2.99
CA GLN A 348 7.35 -0.34 2.12
C GLN A 348 7.27 -0.92 0.72
N VAL A 349 7.80 -0.19 -0.26
CA VAL A 349 7.89 -0.60 -1.67
C VAL A 349 8.59 -1.94 -1.82
N ILE A 350 9.70 -2.16 -1.10
CA ILE A 350 10.44 -3.44 -1.12
C ILE A 350 9.58 -4.63 -0.67
N GLU A 351 8.63 -4.44 0.26
CA GLU A 351 7.74 -5.51 0.71
C GLU A 351 6.67 -5.84 -0.36
N MET A 352 6.25 -4.83 -1.13
CA MET A 352 5.33 -4.97 -2.25
C MET A 352 6.01 -5.62 -3.45
N GLU A 353 7.24 -5.23 -3.77
CA GLU A 353 8.10 -5.91 -4.74
C GLU A 353 8.28 -7.38 -4.34
N ALA A 354 8.68 -7.67 -3.10
CA ALA A 354 8.83 -9.03 -2.58
C ALA A 354 7.54 -9.86 -2.70
N LEU A 355 6.38 -9.28 -2.37
CA LEU A 355 5.07 -9.92 -2.51
C LEU A 355 4.78 -10.27 -3.98
N LEU A 356 4.94 -9.30 -4.88
CA LEU A 356 4.68 -9.46 -6.31
C LEU A 356 5.62 -10.52 -6.92
N ILE A 357 6.92 -10.40 -6.67
CA ILE A 357 7.94 -11.32 -7.19
C ILE A 357 7.71 -12.73 -6.67
N SER A 358 7.42 -12.88 -5.37
CA SER A 358 7.10 -14.20 -4.80
C SER A 358 5.89 -14.84 -5.45
N LYS A 359 4.84 -14.06 -5.73
CA LYS A 359 3.65 -14.53 -6.44
C LYS A 359 3.99 -14.97 -7.87
N CYS A 360 4.75 -14.17 -8.61
CA CYS A 360 5.14 -14.49 -9.97
C CYS A 360 5.97 -15.79 -10.04
N PHE A 361 6.99 -15.94 -9.19
CA PHE A 361 7.78 -17.17 -9.13
C PHE A 361 6.94 -18.39 -8.72
N ARG A 362 6.04 -18.23 -7.73
CA ARG A 362 5.12 -19.30 -7.33
C ARG A 362 4.19 -19.72 -8.47
N SER A 363 3.64 -18.76 -9.21
CA SER A 363 2.75 -19.02 -10.34
C SER A 363 3.47 -19.71 -11.50
N SER A 364 4.73 -19.35 -11.77
CA SER A 364 5.52 -19.92 -12.87
C SER A 364 6.15 -21.27 -12.54
N PHE A 365 6.59 -21.49 -11.29
CA PHE A 365 7.43 -22.65 -10.93
C PHE A 365 6.90 -23.50 -9.77
N GLY A 366 5.79 -23.09 -9.15
CA GLY A 366 5.19 -23.77 -8.00
C GLY A 366 5.76 -23.33 -6.64
N GLU A 367 5.18 -23.86 -5.56
CA GLU A 367 5.48 -23.43 -4.18
C GLU A 367 6.87 -23.83 -3.68
N GLY A 368 7.48 -24.88 -4.26
CA GLY A 368 8.81 -25.36 -3.88
C GLY A 368 9.97 -24.53 -4.42
N HIS A 369 9.71 -23.50 -5.22
CA HIS A 369 10.75 -22.64 -5.77
C HIS A 369 11.35 -21.74 -4.69
N VAL A 370 12.67 -21.55 -4.70
CA VAL A 370 13.41 -20.79 -3.65
C VAL A 370 12.93 -19.34 -3.51
N LEU A 371 12.45 -18.73 -4.59
CA LEU A 371 11.88 -17.38 -4.60
C LEU A 371 10.34 -17.33 -4.48
N ALA A 372 9.65 -18.46 -4.26
CA ALA A 372 8.18 -18.50 -4.15
C ALA A 372 7.64 -18.14 -2.75
N ALA A 373 8.51 -18.12 -1.74
CA ALA A 373 8.15 -17.85 -0.35
C ALA A 373 8.50 -16.42 0.07
N ARG A 374 7.47 -15.57 0.26
CA ARG A 374 7.64 -14.14 0.62
C ARG A 374 8.48 -13.91 1.88
N LYS A 375 8.31 -14.73 2.92
CA LYS A 375 8.99 -14.50 4.20
C LYS A 375 10.50 -14.73 4.11
N ASP A 376 10.92 -15.60 3.21
CA ASP A 376 12.31 -16.03 3.12
C ASP A 376 13.03 -15.41 1.93
N ILE A 377 12.30 -14.77 0.99
CA ILE A 377 12.86 -14.28 -0.28
C ILE A 377 14.10 -13.40 -0.09
N VAL A 378 14.12 -12.54 0.93
CA VAL A 378 15.26 -11.67 1.24
C VAL A 378 16.48 -12.49 1.68
N ALA A 379 16.29 -13.44 2.60
CA ALA A 379 17.37 -14.33 3.05
C ALA A 379 17.87 -15.23 1.91
N GLN A 380 16.97 -15.69 1.04
CA GLN A 380 17.33 -16.48 -0.14
C GLN A 380 18.12 -15.66 -1.16
N MET A 381 17.78 -14.38 -1.35
CA MET A 381 18.54 -13.45 -2.20
C MET A 381 19.92 -13.14 -1.64
N ASP A 382 20.05 -13.05 -0.32
CA ASP A 382 21.34 -12.84 0.34
C ASP A 382 22.27 -14.05 0.20
N ALA A 383 21.70 -15.26 0.30
CA ALA A 383 22.41 -16.52 0.12
C ALA A 383 22.78 -16.84 -1.35
N MET A 384 22.20 -16.12 -2.32
CA MET A 384 22.39 -16.39 -3.75
C MET A 384 23.42 -15.44 -4.37
N SER A 385 24.25 -15.97 -5.28
CA SER A 385 25.12 -15.10 -6.09
C SER A 385 24.28 -14.19 -7.00
N GLU A 386 24.79 -12.99 -7.31
CA GLU A 386 24.15 -12.05 -8.25
C GLU A 386 23.80 -12.73 -9.58
N LYS A 387 24.76 -13.46 -10.15
CA LYS A 387 24.56 -14.23 -11.39
C LYS A 387 23.45 -15.28 -11.24
N GLY A 388 23.46 -16.03 -10.14
CA GLY A 388 22.43 -17.03 -9.86
C GLY A 388 21.03 -16.43 -9.77
N TYR A 389 20.90 -15.23 -9.18
CA TYR A 389 19.63 -14.53 -9.10
C TYR A 389 19.13 -14.10 -10.49
N PHE A 390 20.00 -13.50 -11.31
CA PHE A 390 19.62 -13.08 -12.66
C PHE A 390 19.26 -14.26 -13.57
N GLU A 391 19.89 -15.43 -13.40
CA GLU A 391 19.49 -16.66 -14.10
C GLU A 391 18.06 -17.10 -13.73
N GLN A 392 17.63 -16.94 -12.47
CA GLN A 392 16.25 -17.20 -12.07
C GLN A 392 15.27 -16.18 -12.69
N VAL A 393 15.67 -14.91 -12.77
CA VAL A 393 14.86 -13.86 -13.40
C VAL A 393 14.72 -14.09 -14.91
N ASP A 394 15.77 -14.55 -15.57
CA ASP A 394 15.74 -14.96 -16.98
C ASP A 394 14.79 -16.14 -17.20
N ALA A 395 14.82 -17.15 -16.33
CA ALA A 395 13.89 -18.26 -16.39
C ALA A 395 12.44 -17.79 -16.21
N LEU A 396 12.19 -16.83 -15.31
CA LEU A 396 10.87 -16.22 -15.11
C LEU A 396 10.41 -15.48 -16.38
N ALA A 397 11.28 -14.69 -16.99
CA ALA A 397 10.98 -13.97 -18.24
C ALA A 397 10.60 -14.93 -19.37
N ALA A 398 11.33 -16.05 -19.51
CA ALA A 398 11.05 -17.09 -20.48
C ALA A 398 9.69 -17.78 -20.22
N SER A 399 9.39 -18.10 -18.96
CA SER A 399 8.10 -18.68 -18.56
C SER A 399 6.93 -17.76 -18.91
N LEU A 400 7.00 -16.48 -18.53
CA LEU A 400 5.93 -15.51 -18.80
C LEU A 400 5.71 -15.29 -20.30
N THR A 401 6.80 -15.27 -21.06
CA THR A 401 6.73 -15.17 -22.52
C THR A 401 6.08 -16.41 -23.13
N MET A 402 6.48 -17.63 -22.74
CA MET A 402 5.85 -18.85 -23.24
C MET A 402 4.37 -18.96 -22.87
N THR A 403 3.98 -18.63 -21.64
CA THR A 403 2.56 -18.64 -21.24
C THR A 403 1.71 -17.65 -22.04
N SER A 404 2.30 -16.54 -22.50
CA SER A 404 1.61 -15.61 -23.41
C SER A 404 1.35 -16.18 -24.81
N TYR A 405 2.20 -17.11 -25.28
CA TYR A 405 2.03 -17.82 -26.56
C TYR A 405 1.06 -19.02 -26.44
N PHE A 406 1.00 -19.69 -25.28
CA PHE A 406 0.17 -20.88 -25.05
C PHE A 406 -1.22 -20.58 -24.48
N SER A 407 -1.74 -19.35 -24.62
CA SER A 407 -3.15 -19.05 -24.35
C SER A 407 -4.07 -19.51 -25.51
N THR A 408 -3.99 -20.81 -25.83
CA THR A 408 -4.96 -21.63 -26.55
C THR A 408 -5.05 -22.98 -25.83
N PRO A 409 -6.22 -23.65 -25.81
CA PRO A 409 -6.46 -24.75 -24.87
C PRO A 409 -5.54 -25.94 -25.18
N GLU A 410 -4.92 -26.44 -24.12
CA GLU A 410 -4.05 -27.62 -24.04
C GLU A 410 -2.63 -27.46 -24.60
N ALA A 411 -1.69 -27.17 -23.71
CA ALA A 411 -0.30 -27.57 -23.88
C ALA A 411 0.10 -28.52 -22.72
N PRO A 412 0.69 -29.69 -23.01
CA PRO A 412 1.06 -30.68 -21.99
C PRO A 412 2.19 -30.17 -21.10
N LYS A 413 2.15 -30.54 -19.81
CA LYS A 413 3.12 -30.14 -18.78
C LYS A 413 4.55 -30.56 -19.19
N PRO A 414 5.57 -29.68 -19.07
CA PRO A 414 6.96 -30.08 -19.23
C PRO A 414 7.41 -30.97 -18.04
N GLU A 415 7.98 -32.14 -18.34
CA GLU A 415 8.61 -33.01 -17.35
C GLU A 415 9.98 -32.45 -16.94
N TYR A 416 10.12 -32.10 -15.67
CA TYR A 416 11.44 -31.85 -15.07
C TYR A 416 11.94 -33.12 -14.36
N ARG A 417 13.23 -33.36 -14.53
CA ARG A 417 14.00 -34.52 -14.07
C ARG A 417 13.83 -34.76 -12.57
N LYS A 418 13.01 -35.74 -12.19
CA LYS A 418 12.95 -36.28 -10.82
C LYS A 418 14.02 -37.37 -10.67
N THR A 419 14.83 -37.29 -9.62
CA THR A 419 15.64 -38.42 -9.16
C THR A 419 14.72 -39.50 -8.58
N ALA A 420 14.83 -40.72 -9.12
CA ALA A 420 13.99 -41.88 -8.77
C ALA A 420 14.36 -42.47 -7.38
N PRO A 421 13.47 -43.28 -6.78
CA PRO A 421 13.49 -44.71 -7.13
C PRO A 421 12.14 -45.44 -7.28
N ALA A 422 12.21 -46.50 -8.10
CA ALA A 422 11.52 -47.80 -8.10
C ALA A 422 9.98 -47.95 -8.32
N LYS A 423 9.66 -48.39 -9.55
CA LYS A 423 8.73 -49.46 -10.02
C LYS A 423 7.52 -49.85 -9.16
N ALA A 424 6.33 -49.91 -9.78
CA ALA A 424 5.83 -51.10 -10.50
C ALA A 424 4.41 -50.90 -11.11
N SER A 425 4.26 -51.32 -12.39
CA SER A 425 3.13 -52.01 -13.09
C SER A 425 1.65 -51.66 -12.78
N LYS A 426 0.67 -51.67 -13.70
CA LYS A 426 0.48 -52.19 -15.07
C LYS A 426 -0.90 -51.70 -15.58
N GLU A 427 -1.03 -51.49 -16.89
CA GLU A 427 -2.12 -51.87 -17.85
C GLU A 427 -3.63 -51.83 -17.42
N LEU A 428 -4.64 -51.53 -18.23
CA LEU A 428 -4.87 -51.66 -19.68
C LEU A 428 -6.16 -50.87 -20.09
N THR A 429 -6.33 -50.71 -21.41
CA THR A 429 -7.39 -50.19 -22.32
C THR A 429 -8.86 -50.58 -22.01
N LEU A 430 -9.95 -50.03 -22.61
CA LEU A 430 -10.28 -49.90 -24.05
C LEU A 430 -11.64 -49.18 -24.31
N ILE A 431 -11.65 -48.22 -25.25
CA ILE A 431 -12.58 -47.86 -26.36
C ILE A 431 -14.11 -48.14 -26.27
N SER A 432 -14.95 -47.14 -26.62
CA SER A 432 -16.01 -47.26 -27.66
C SER A 432 -16.72 -45.92 -27.97
N ALA A 433 -17.22 -45.80 -29.20
CA ALA A 433 -17.62 -44.59 -29.91
C ALA A 433 -19.14 -44.48 -30.20
N SER A 434 -19.52 -43.26 -30.62
CA SER A 434 -20.64 -42.86 -31.51
C SER A 434 -22.10 -42.95 -31.04
N ALA A 435 -22.79 -41.79 -31.01
CA ALA A 435 -23.96 -41.47 -31.84
C ALA A 435 -24.49 -40.05 -31.53
N MET A 436 -24.71 -39.23 -32.56
CA MET A 436 -25.42 -37.94 -32.49
C MET A 436 -26.93 -38.15 -32.66
N SER A 437 -27.73 -37.52 -31.80
CA SER A 437 -29.05 -36.99 -32.18
C SER A 437 -29.59 -35.98 -31.15
N THR A 438 -30.38 -35.04 -31.67
CA THR A 438 -31.28 -34.05 -31.03
C THR A 438 -30.69 -32.75 -30.46
N LEU A 439 -30.91 -31.69 -31.24
CA LEU A 439 -30.72 -30.26 -31.00
C LEU A 439 -31.96 -29.71 -30.26
N ALA A 440 -31.97 -29.81 -28.93
CA ALA A 440 -32.74 -29.01 -27.97
C ALA A 440 -32.61 -29.71 -26.61
N ASP A 441 -32.38 -28.94 -25.55
CA ASP A 441 -32.15 -29.38 -24.17
C ASP A 441 -30.78 -30.00 -23.86
N LEU A 442 -29.81 -29.11 -23.63
CA LEU A 442 -28.85 -29.14 -22.53
C LEU A 442 -27.91 -27.93 -22.69
N ILE A 443 -28.32 -26.77 -22.18
CA ILE A 443 -27.38 -25.69 -21.88
C ILE A 443 -27.08 -25.79 -20.38
N PRO A 444 -25.95 -26.38 -19.95
CA PRO A 444 -25.47 -26.16 -18.60
C PRO A 444 -24.96 -24.71 -18.53
N THR A 445 -25.59 -23.90 -17.70
CA THR A 445 -25.20 -22.54 -17.29
C THR A 445 -23.83 -22.48 -16.58
N GLN A 446 -23.02 -23.54 -16.63
CA GLN A 446 -21.64 -23.57 -16.15
C GLN A 446 -20.60 -23.07 -17.16
N ARG A 447 -20.93 -22.94 -18.46
CA ARG A 447 -19.95 -22.50 -19.49
C ARG A 447 -19.73 -21.00 -19.60
N ILE A 448 -20.49 -20.17 -18.90
CA ILE A 448 -20.27 -18.70 -18.88
C ILE A 448 -19.34 -18.26 -17.73
N LYS A 449 -19.08 -19.11 -16.72
CA LYS A 449 -18.09 -18.79 -15.66
C LYS A 449 -16.63 -19.10 -16.01
N ALA A 450 -16.38 -20.02 -16.94
CA ALA A 450 -15.03 -20.36 -17.40
C ALA A 450 -14.52 -19.45 -18.54
N ALA A 451 -15.42 -18.78 -19.27
CA ALA A 451 -15.04 -17.85 -20.35
C ALA A 451 -14.68 -16.44 -19.83
N VAL A 452 -15.15 -16.06 -18.64
CA VAL A 452 -14.85 -14.74 -18.03
C VAL A 452 -13.56 -14.76 -17.21
N THR A 453 -13.00 -15.93 -16.91
CA THR A 453 -11.74 -16.09 -16.16
C THR A 453 -10.48 -16.07 -17.02
N ASN A 454 -10.59 -16.21 -18.34
CA ASN A 454 -9.43 -16.23 -19.26
C ASN A 454 -9.21 -14.94 -20.07
N LEU A 455 -9.98 -13.86 -19.81
CA LEU A 455 -9.63 -12.54 -20.37
C LEU A 455 -8.56 -11.81 -19.55
N LYS A 456 -8.26 -12.29 -18.33
CA LYS A 456 -7.15 -11.82 -17.49
C LYS A 456 -5.80 -12.50 -17.78
N SER A 457 -5.77 -13.61 -18.53
CA SER A 457 -4.55 -14.41 -18.77
C SER A 457 -3.74 -13.98 -19.99
N ALA A 458 -4.24 -13.04 -20.80
CA ALA A 458 -3.39 -12.32 -21.75
C ALA A 458 -2.49 -11.38 -20.94
N VAL A 459 -1.30 -11.87 -20.55
CA VAL A 459 -0.20 -11.01 -20.12
C VAL A 459 -0.03 -9.99 -21.23
N LYS A 460 -0.47 -8.74 -21.01
CA LYS A 460 -0.28 -7.66 -21.97
C LYS A 460 1.22 -7.67 -22.33
N PRO A 461 1.63 -7.51 -23.60
CA PRO A 461 3.04 -7.61 -24.01
C PRO A 461 4.03 -6.75 -23.20
N GLY A 462 3.55 -5.73 -22.48
CA GLY A 462 4.35 -4.97 -21.50
C GLY A 462 4.63 -5.69 -20.17
N TYR A 463 3.74 -6.56 -19.68
CA TYR A 463 3.86 -7.17 -18.35
C TYR A 463 4.92 -8.28 -18.29
N SER A 464 5.08 -9.07 -19.36
CA SER A 464 6.13 -10.08 -19.48
C SER A 464 7.54 -9.48 -19.45
N ALA A 465 7.69 -8.21 -19.85
CA ALA A 465 8.92 -7.43 -19.75
C ALA A 465 9.05 -6.71 -18.40
N LEU A 466 7.96 -6.12 -17.90
CA LEU A 466 7.95 -5.38 -16.64
C LEU A 466 8.24 -6.25 -15.42
N ILE A 467 7.69 -7.47 -15.34
CA ILE A 467 7.86 -8.31 -14.14
C ILE A 467 9.33 -8.70 -13.92
N PRO A 468 10.06 -9.22 -14.92
CA PRO A 468 11.50 -9.45 -14.77
C PRO A 468 12.27 -8.17 -14.45
N ALA A 469 11.94 -7.04 -15.09
CA ALA A 469 12.59 -5.77 -14.79
C ALA A 469 12.34 -5.30 -13.35
N VAL A 470 11.13 -5.47 -12.82
CA VAL A 470 10.80 -5.24 -11.40
C VAL A 470 11.60 -6.18 -10.50
N ALA A 471 11.83 -7.44 -10.88
CA ALA A 471 12.65 -8.37 -10.10
C ALA A 471 14.12 -7.89 -10.00
N ILE A 472 14.67 -7.36 -11.09
CA ILE A 472 16.00 -6.73 -11.06
C ILE A 472 16.03 -5.49 -10.16
N LEU A 473 15.00 -4.63 -10.24
CA LEU A 473 14.90 -3.44 -9.37
C LEU A 473 14.73 -3.81 -7.90
N PHE A 474 13.99 -4.87 -7.59
CA PHE A 474 13.86 -5.43 -6.25
C PHE A 474 15.22 -5.88 -5.70
N TYR A 475 16.03 -6.57 -6.50
CA TYR A 475 17.40 -6.92 -6.14
C TYR A 475 18.28 -5.70 -5.91
N ALA A 476 18.19 -4.69 -6.78
CA ALA A 476 18.92 -3.45 -6.64
C ALA A 476 18.57 -2.73 -5.33
N ARG A 477 17.27 -2.60 -5.03
CA ARG A 477 16.75 -1.96 -3.81
C ARG A 477 17.17 -2.71 -2.55
N PHE A 478 17.15 -4.04 -2.60
CA PHE A 478 17.66 -4.89 -1.53
C PHE A 478 19.16 -4.64 -1.26
N LYS A 479 20.00 -4.56 -2.30
CA LYS A 479 21.44 -4.31 -2.14
C LYS A 479 21.79 -2.91 -1.62
N LEU A 480 20.89 -1.94 -1.79
CA LEU A 480 21.02 -0.58 -1.24
C LEU A 480 20.35 -0.41 0.14
N ASP A 481 19.94 -1.52 0.77
CA ASP A 481 19.25 -1.58 2.07
C ASP A 481 17.98 -0.71 2.17
N ASN A 482 17.39 -0.31 1.04
CA ASN A 482 16.22 0.58 0.96
C ASN A 482 16.36 1.96 1.68
N GLU A 483 17.48 2.23 2.37
CA GLU A 483 17.77 3.48 3.06
C GLU A 483 18.33 4.56 2.11
N GLY A 484 18.91 4.16 0.98
CA GLY A 484 19.46 5.09 -0.02
C GLY A 484 18.43 5.84 -0.88
N LEU A 485 17.12 5.72 -0.63
CA LEU A 485 16.03 6.19 -1.51
C LEU A 485 14.97 7.02 -0.78
N LEU A 486 15.39 7.75 0.27
CA LEU A 486 14.54 8.54 1.15
C LEU A 486 14.45 10.02 0.75
#